data_AF-A0A7C3ANN5-F1
#
_entry.id   AF-A0A7C3ANN5-F1
#
_cell.length_a   1.000
_cell.length_b   1.000
_cell.length_c   1.000
_cell.angle_alpha   90.00
_cell.angle_beta   90.00
_cell.angle_gamma   90.00
#
_symmetry.space_group_name_H-M   'P 1'
#
loop_
_entity.id
_entity.type
_entity.pdbx_description
1 polymer ?
#
loop_
_entity_poly.entity_id
_entity_poly.type
_entity_poly.pdbx_seq_one_letter_code
_entity_poly.pdbx_strand_id
1 'polypeptide(L)'
;MLLFLCPHCDELLKVPETYLGQRGRCNKCGGRIALIGDANVTTPQAASLVADETAPDPRLGPPKPASDKQLDYLRALGAPEQVLQDLDRERASTLIDELKEKRQRGESPTEKQWAYLKRLGATERQLAGVRSKADAARLIEDLHLSPTADQIKRLTALGASGARLAALKSKAAADALIEELSGS
;
A
#
# COMPACT_ATOMS: atom_id res chain seq x y z
N MET A 1 -4.97 4.56 44.94
CA MET A 1 -4.27 5.25 43.83
C MET A 1 -4.00 4.22 42.76
N LEU A 2 -4.30 4.51 41.49
CA LEU A 2 -4.12 3.57 40.38
C LEU A 2 -3.02 4.03 39.42
N LEU A 3 -2.36 3.06 38.79
CA LEU A 3 -1.38 3.25 37.73
C LEU A 3 -2.05 2.93 36.40
N PHE A 4 -2.00 3.85 35.45
CA PHE A 4 -2.63 3.72 34.13
C PHE A 4 -1.65 4.12 33.04
N LEU A 5 -1.52 3.31 31.99
CA LEU A 5 -0.68 3.62 30.83
C LEU A 5 -1.45 4.47 29.83
N CYS A 6 -0.88 5.59 29.42
CA CYS A 6 -1.51 6.45 28.42
C CYS A 6 -1.45 5.80 27.01
N PRO A 7 -2.58 5.59 26.31
CA PRO A 7 -2.59 4.95 24.98
C PRO A 7 -1.98 5.80 23.86
N HIS A 8 -1.57 7.03 24.15
CA HIS A 8 -0.97 7.95 23.16
C HIS A 8 0.56 8.02 23.27
N CYS A 9 1.12 7.72 24.44
CA CYS A 9 2.55 7.91 24.71
C CYS A 9 3.17 6.86 25.63
N ASP A 10 2.38 5.86 26.05
CA ASP A 10 2.77 4.75 26.92
C ASP A 10 3.39 5.13 28.27
N GLU A 11 3.24 6.40 28.68
CA GLU A 11 3.68 6.85 30.00
C GLU A 11 2.74 6.35 31.10
N LEU A 12 3.34 5.91 32.22
CA LEU A 12 2.65 5.52 33.44
C LEU A 12 2.13 6.75 34.22
N LEU A 13 0.81 6.90 34.27
CA LEU A 13 0.11 7.97 34.99
C LEU A 13 -0.38 7.49 36.36
N LYS A 14 -0.20 8.32 37.39
CA LYS A 14 -0.78 8.11 38.72
C LYS A 14 -2.11 8.85 38.81
N VAL A 15 -3.20 8.12 38.95
CA VAL A 15 -4.54 8.69 38.96
C VAL A 15 -5.31 8.26 40.22
N PRO A 16 -6.00 9.18 40.92
CA PRO A 16 -6.88 8.80 42.04
C PRO A 16 -8.07 7.98 41.54
N GLU A 17 -8.53 7.02 42.34
CA GLU A 17 -9.67 6.16 42.00
C GLU A 17 -10.97 6.93 41.76
N THR A 18 -11.10 8.13 42.33
CA THR A 18 -12.24 9.04 42.13
C THR A 18 -12.39 9.52 40.67
N TYR A 19 -11.36 9.40 39.85
CA TYR A 19 -11.37 9.79 38.44
C TYR A 19 -11.66 8.62 37.50
N LEU A 20 -11.90 7.41 38.03
CA LEU A 20 -12.42 6.31 37.24
C LEU A 20 -13.79 6.67 36.65
N GLY A 21 -14.02 6.28 35.41
CA GLY A 21 -15.19 6.64 34.61
C GLY A 21 -15.14 8.04 33.99
N GLN A 22 -14.13 8.86 34.28
CA GLN A 22 -14.03 10.23 33.78
C GLN A 22 -13.10 10.35 32.56
N ARG A 23 -13.33 11.40 31.76
CA ARG A 23 -12.47 11.79 30.64
C ARG A 23 -11.43 12.80 31.12
N GLY A 24 -10.16 12.47 30.95
CA GLY A 24 -9.02 13.31 31.33
C GLY A 24 -8.12 13.66 30.15
N ARG A 25 -7.07 14.42 30.43
CA ARG A 25 -5.95 14.64 29.50
C ARG A 25 -4.67 14.10 30.14
N CYS A 26 -3.85 13.44 29.33
CA CYS A 26 -2.50 13.07 29.73
C CYS A 26 -1.67 14.34 29.99
N ASN A 27 -0.96 14.39 31.11
CA ASN A 27 -0.09 15.50 31.47
C ASN A 27 1.25 15.51 30.69
N LYS A 28 1.59 14.43 29.99
CA LYS A 28 2.80 14.35 29.13
C LYS A 28 2.52 14.74 27.69
N CYS A 29 1.59 14.05 27.03
CA CYS A 29 1.32 14.26 25.60
C CYS A 29 0.11 15.17 25.32
N GLY A 30 -0.70 15.50 26.32
CA GLY A 30 -1.94 16.26 26.12
C GLY A 30 -3.10 15.47 25.50
N GLY A 31 -2.87 14.19 25.15
CA GLY A 31 -3.87 13.30 24.57
C GLY A 31 -5.08 13.11 25.48
N ARG A 32 -6.28 13.07 24.89
CA ARG A 32 -7.52 12.79 25.63
C ARG A 32 -7.56 11.31 25.98
N ILE A 33 -7.74 11.01 27.26
CA ILE A 33 -7.82 9.65 27.79
C ILE A 33 -9.16 9.44 28.48
N ALA A 34 -9.73 8.25 28.35
CA ALA A 34 -10.89 7.83 29.12
C ALA A 34 -10.43 6.77 30.12
N LEU A 35 -10.63 7.04 31.41
CA LEU A 35 -10.29 6.11 32.47
C LEU A 35 -11.49 5.18 32.66
N ILE A 36 -11.51 4.05 31.96
CA ILE A 36 -12.60 3.08 32.09
C ILE A 36 -12.26 2.21 33.30
N GLY A 37 -13.01 2.38 34.39
CA GLY A 37 -12.74 1.72 35.66
C GLY A 37 -13.54 0.44 35.82
N ASP A 38 -12.88 -0.70 35.65
CA ASP A 38 -13.22 -1.90 36.40
C ASP A 38 -12.08 -2.10 37.41
N ALA A 39 -12.40 -2.16 38.70
CA ALA A 39 -11.45 -2.17 39.81
C ALA A 39 -10.60 -3.47 39.91
N ASN A 40 -10.39 -4.18 38.80
CA ASN A 40 -9.87 -5.54 38.83
C ASN A 40 -8.97 -5.89 37.63
N VAL A 41 -7.94 -5.08 37.35
CA VAL A 41 -6.88 -5.49 36.42
C VAL A 41 -5.51 -5.27 37.06
N THR A 42 -5.10 -6.28 37.83
CA THR A 42 -3.69 -6.50 38.14
C THR A 42 -3.10 -7.34 37.01
N THR A 43 -1.86 -7.00 36.65
CA THR A 43 -0.85 -7.73 35.85
C THR A 43 -0.82 -7.52 34.32
N PRO A 44 0.39 -7.31 33.74
CA PRO A 44 0.61 -7.13 32.32
C PRO A 44 0.83 -8.50 31.66
N GLN A 45 0.03 -8.84 30.67
CA GLN A 45 0.38 -9.88 29.70
C GLN A 45 0.95 -9.21 28.45
N ALA A 46 2.27 -9.06 28.46
CA ALA A 46 3.04 -9.07 27.24
C ALA A 46 3.11 -10.51 26.72
N ALA A 47 3.06 -10.65 25.39
CA ALA A 47 3.31 -11.85 24.61
C ALA A 47 2.26 -12.97 24.71
N SER A 48 1.20 -12.82 23.91
CA SER A 48 0.73 -13.94 23.09
C SER A 48 0.45 -13.45 21.69
N LEU A 49 1.18 -14.07 20.75
CA LEU A 49 0.89 -14.09 19.32
C LEU A 49 -0.61 -14.38 19.13
N VAL A 50 -1.37 -13.37 18.71
CA VAL A 50 -2.71 -13.61 18.20
C VAL A 50 -2.54 -14.05 16.76
N ALA A 51 -2.66 -15.36 16.54
CA ALA A 51 -3.27 -15.85 15.33
C ALA A 51 -4.57 -15.06 15.13
N ASP A 52 -4.67 -14.41 13.98
CA ASP A 52 -5.82 -13.66 13.51
C ASP A 52 -6.98 -14.64 13.28
N GLU A 53 -7.61 -15.08 14.37
CA GLU A 53 -8.87 -15.78 14.33
C GLU A 53 -9.91 -14.73 14.74
N THR A 54 -10.46 -14.10 13.72
CA THR A 54 -11.49 -13.05 13.76
C THR A 54 -12.74 -13.60 14.47
N ALA A 55 -12.74 -13.63 15.80
CA ALA A 55 -13.95 -13.82 16.57
C ALA A 55 -14.88 -12.62 16.26
N PRO A 56 -16.08 -12.84 15.71
CA PRO A 56 -16.98 -11.75 15.37
C PRO A 56 -17.37 -10.99 16.65
N ASP A 57 -17.18 -9.67 16.65
CA ASP A 57 -17.63 -8.80 17.72
C ASP A 57 -19.16 -8.97 17.90
N PRO A 58 -19.64 -9.46 19.06
CA PRO A 58 -21.05 -9.78 19.29
C PRO A 58 -21.96 -8.55 19.30
N ARG A 59 -21.43 -7.33 19.15
CA ARG A 59 -22.20 -6.09 19.01
C ARG A 59 -22.56 -5.75 17.56
N LEU A 60 -21.92 -6.39 16.58
CA LEU A 60 -22.28 -6.28 15.19
C LEU A 60 -23.39 -7.30 14.91
N GLY A 61 -24.58 -6.80 14.54
CA GLY A 61 -25.66 -7.64 14.07
C GLY A 61 -25.22 -8.54 12.89
N PRO A 62 -26.06 -9.50 12.47
CA PRO A 62 -25.68 -10.45 11.43
C PRO A 62 -25.14 -9.73 10.19
N PRO A 63 -24.06 -10.26 9.58
CA PRO A 63 -23.45 -9.64 8.42
C PRO A 63 -24.50 -9.45 7.32
N LYS A 64 -24.52 -8.25 6.74
CA LYS A 64 -25.49 -7.94 5.69
C LYS A 64 -25.14 -8.77 4.46
N PRO A 65 -26.13 -9.40 3.79
CA PRO A 65 -25.89 -10.08 2.53
C PRO A 65 -25.32 -9.12 1.50
N ALA A 66 -24.58 -9.65 0.53
CA ALA A 66 -24.10 -8.89 -0.61
C ALA A 66 -25.26 -8.24 -1.36
N SER A 67 -25.05 -7.01 -1.83
CA SER A 67 -26.06 -6.33 -2.65
C SER A 67 -26.13 -6.93 -4.05
N ASP A 68 -27.30 -6.87 -4.69
CA ASP A 68 -27.49 -7.33 -6.08
C ASP A 68 -26.44 -6.74 -7.03
N LYS A 69 -26.10 -5.46 -6.85
CA LYS A 69 -25.05 -4.78 -7.63
C LYS A 69 -23.68 -5.43 -7.48
N GLN A 70 -23.32 -5.88 -6.26
CA GLN A 70 -22.05 -6.57 -6.03
C GLN A 70 -22.06 -7.95 -6.68
N LEU A 71 -23.16 -8.69 -6.58
CA LEU A 71 -23.30 -10.00 -7.20
C LEU A 71 -23.25 -9.92 -8.73
N ASP A 72 -23.98 -8.97 -9.33
CA ASP A 72 -23.95 -8.69 -10.77
C ASP A 72 -22.54 -8.32 -11.24
N TYR A 73 -21.85 -7.48 -10.46
CA TYR A 73 -20.49 -7.07 -10.79
C TYR A 73 -19.50 -8.24 -10.68
N LEU A 74 -19.64 -9.11 -9.68
CA LEU A 74 -18.84 -10.32 -9.55
C LEU A 74 -19.08 -11.30 -10.71
N ARG A 75 -20.33 -11.48 -11.17
CA ARG A 75 -20.63 -12.25 -12.39
C ARG A 75 -19.95 -11.66 -13.62
N ALA A 76 -20.00 -10.33 -13.79
CA ALA A 76 -19.30 -9.65 -14.89
C ALA A 76 -17.76 -9.75 -14.79
N LEU A 77 -17.23 -9.95 -13.59
CA LEU A 77 -15.82 -10.25 -13.35
C LEU A 77 -15.45 -11.72 -13.63
N GLY A 78 -16.43 -12.61 -13.78
CA GLY A 78 -16.24 -14.04 -14.04
C GLY A 78 -16.20 -14.90 -12.77
N ALA A 79 -16.74 -14.42 -11.65
CA ALA A 79 -16.87 -15.23 -10.44
C ALA A 79 -17.82 -16.42 -10.68
N PRO A 80 -17.47 -17.64 -10.23
CA PRO A 80 -18.34 -18.80 -10.39
C PRO A 80 -19.57 -18.69 -9.47
N GLU A 81 -20.73 -19.16 -9.95
CA GLU A 81 -22.02 -19.00 -9.24
C GLU A 81 -21.99 -19.64 -7.84
N GLN A 82 -21.20 -20.71 -7.65
CA GLN A 82 -21.05 -21.36 -6.34
C GLN A 82 -20.45 -20.42 -5.28
N VAL A 83 -19.60 -19.47 -5.67
CA VAL A 83 -18.96 -18.52 -4.74
C VAL A 83 -19.88 -17.35 -4.40
N LEU A 84 -20.96 -17.15 -5.17
CA LEU A 84 -21.91 -16.07 -4.96
C LEU A 84 -23.00 -16.41 -3.94
N GLN A 85 -23.15 -17.69 -3.59
CA GLN A 85 -24.12 -18.16 -2.61
C GLN A 85 -23.67 -17.77 -1.19
N ASP A 86 -24.60 -17.20 -0.42
CA ASP A 86 -24.39 -16.78 0.98
C ASP A 86 -23.24 -15.78 1.19
N LEU A 87 -22.88 -15.03 0.14
CA LEU A 87 -21.82 -14.04 0.21
C LEU A 87 -22.31 -12.80 0.96
N ASP A 88 -21.63 -12.42 2.03
CA ASP A 88 -21.88 -11.16 2.70
C ASP A 88 -21.23 -9.97 1.96
N ARG A 89 -21.66 -8.77 2.33
CA ARG A 89 -21.22 -7.52 1.69
C ARG A 89 -19.72 -7.26 1.79
N GLU A 90 -19.07 -7.62 2.90
CA GLU A 90 -17.63 -7.39 3.07
C GLU A 90 -16.86 -8.37 2.20
N ARG A 91 -17.17 -9.67 2.30
CA ARG A 91 -16.56 -10.70 1.46
C ARG A 91 -16.74 -10.42 -0.03
N ALA A 92 -17.93 -9.95 -0.43
CA ALA A 92 -18.17 -9.54 -1.82
C ALA A 92 -17.28 -8.37 -2.25
N SER A 93 -17.04 -7.39 -1.38
CA SER A 93 -16.18 -6.25 -1.70
C SER A 93 -14.73 -6.69 -1.87
N THR A 94 -14.22 -7.51 -0.96
CA THR A 94 -12.86 -8.09 -1.05
C THR A 94 -12.68 -8.90 -2.33
N LEU A 95 -13.65 -9.78 -2.66
CA LEU A 95 -13.58 -10.60 -3.87
C LEU A 95 -13.61 -9.77 -5.16
N ILE A 96 -14.37 -8.67 -5.18
CA ILE A 96 -14.38 -7.73 -6.30
C ILE A 96 -12.98 -7.14 -6.52
N ASP A 97 -12.32 -6.71 -5.45
CA ASP A 97 -11.00 -6.10 -5.55
C ASP A 97 -9.94 -7.11 -6.00
N GLU A 98 -9.97 -8.34 -5.47
CA GLU A 98 -9.09 -9.42 -5.92
C GLU A 98 -9.27 -9.77 -7.40
N LEU A 99 -10.51 -9.88 -7.88
CA LEU A 99 -10.80 -10.21 -9.28
C LEU A 99 -10.43 -9.07 -10.22
N LYS A 100 -10.66 -7.81 -9.82
CA LYS A 100 -10.16 -6.64 -10.54
C LYS A 100 -8.64 -6.68 -10.64
N GLU A 101 -7.96 -6.96 -9.54
CA GLU A 101 -6.50 -7.02 -9.53
C GLU A 101 -5.99 -8.16 -10.42
N LYS A 102 -6.56 -9.36 -10.32
CA LYS A 102 -6.21 -10.50 -11.19
C LYS A 102 -6.42 -10.17 -12.66
N ARG A 103 -7.54 -9.54 -13.01
CA ARG A 103 -7.81 -9.10 -14.39
C ARG A 103 -6.77 -8.07 -14.84
N GLN A 104 -6.46 -7.07 -14.02
CA GLN A 104 -5.44 -6.06 -14.34
C GLN A 104 -4.03 -6.65 -14.48
N ARG A 105 -3.67 -7.66 -13.68
CA ARG A 105 -2.41 -8.40 -13.81
C ARG A 105 -2.34 -9.21 -15.11
N GLY A 106 -3.47 -9.74 -15.59
CA GLY A 106 -3.54 -10.51 -16.84
C GLY A 106 -3.76 -9.68 -18.11
N GLU A 107 -4.22 -8.44 -17.98
CA GLU A 107 -4.47 -7.57 -19.12
C GLU A 107 -3.16 -7.08 -19.75
N SER A 108 -3.03 -7.29 -21.06
CA SER A 108 -1.92 -6.73 -21.83
C SER A 108 -1.94 -5.19 -21.81
N PRO A 109 -0.77 -4.53 -21.87
CA PRO A 109 -0.69 -3.07 -21.89
C PRO A 109 -1.53 -2.48 -23.02
N THR A 110 -2.17 -1.35 -22.75
CA THR A 110 -2.92 -0.61 -23.78
C THR A 110 -1.98 -0.04 -24.85
N GLU A 111 -2.48 0.17 -26.06
CA GLU A 111 -1.73 0.84 -27.13
C GLU A 111 -1.20 2.21 -26.70
N LYS A 112 -1.99 2.96 -25.91
CA LYS A 112 -1.57 4.25 -25.35
C LYS A 112 -0.37 4.12 -24.42
N GLN A 113 -0.34 3.09 -23.56
CA GLN A 113 0.80 2.82 -22.68
C GLN A 113 2.05 2.46 -23.48
N TRP A 114 1.94 1.62 -24.51
CA TRP A 114 3.05 1.31 -25.40
C TRP A 114 3.59 2.55 -26.12
N ALA A 115 2.71 3.38 -26.69
CA ALA A 115 3.08 4.62 -27.34
C ALA A 115 3.78 5.58 -26.37
N TYR A 116 3.32 5.64 -25.12
CA TYR A 116 3.90 6.51 -24.11
C TYR A 116 5.28 6.03 -23.65
N LEU A 117 5.47 4.73 -23.39
CA LEU A 117 6.77 4.14 -23.06
C LEU A 117 7.81 4.42 -24.16
N LYS A 118 7.43 4.30 -25.43
CA LYS A 118 8.32 4.66 -26.55
C LYS A 118 8.70 6.14 -26.54
N ARG A 119 7.77 7.04 -26.23
CA ARG A 119 8.06 8.49 -26.11
C ARG A 119 8.99 8.81 -24.94
N LEU A 120 8.94 8.04 -23.86
CA LEU A 120 9.85 8.17 -22.73
C LEU A 120 11.26 7.61 -23.01
N GLY A 121 11.48 7.00 -24.19
CA GLY A 121 12.76 6.41 -24.54
C GLY A 121 12.99 5.04 -23.89
N ALA A 122 11.94 4.28 -23.57
CA ALA A 122 12.08 2.91 -23.11
C ALA A 122 12.82 2.07 -24.16
N THR A 123 13.86 1.33 -23.74
CA THR A 123 14.66 0.50 -24.64
C THR A 123 13.90 -0.76 -25.05
N GLU A 124 14.29 -1.40 -26.16
CA GLU A 124 13.68 -2.67 -26.60
C GLU A 124 13.73 -3.75 -25.52
N ARG A 125 14.83 -3.80 -24.75
CA ARG A 125 15.00 -4.72 -23.64
C ARG A 125 13.99 -4.46 -22.51
N GLN A 126 13.75 -3.19 -22.17
CA GLN A 126 12.74 -2.81 -21.17
C GLN A 126 11.34 -3.15 -21.66
N LEU A 127 11.03 -2.82 -22.92
CA LEU A 127 9.74 -3.13 -23.53
C LEU A 127 9.46 -4.64 -23.61
N ALA A 128 10.48 -5.46 -23.89
CA ALA A 128 10.36 -6.92 -23.93
C ALA A 128 9.96 -7.54 -22.58
N GLY A 129 10.23 -6.84 -21.47
CA GLY A 129 9.84 -7.24 -20.11
C GLY A 129 8.40 -6.92 -19.74
N VAL A 130 7.72 -6.04 -20.50
CA VAL A 130 6.37 -5.58 -20.17
C VAL A 130 5.34 -6.59 -20.67
N ARG A 131 4.71 -7.34 -19.76
CA ARG A 131 3.70 -8.37 -20.09
C ARG A 131 2.27 -7.96 -19.74
N SER A 132 2.13 -7.05 -18.78
CA SER A 132 0.84 -6.59 -18.27
C SER A 132 0.73 -5.07 -18.22
N LYS A 133 -0.49 -4.55 -18.08
CA LYS A 133 -0.74 -3.14 -17.79
C LYS A 133 -0.01 -2.65 -16.54
N ALA A 134 0.11 -3.51 -15.52
CA ALA A 134 0.82 -3.20 -14.30
C ALA A 134 2.32 -3.04 -14.54
N ASP A 135 2.93 -3.92 -15.34
CA ASP A 135 4.34 -3.79 -15.73
C ASP A 135 4.58 -2.50 -16.51
N ALA A 136 3.66 -2.15 -17.42
CA ALA A 136 3.75 -0.92 -18.20
C ALA A 136 3.66 0.32 -17.31
N ALA A 137 2.73 0.34 -16.35
CA ALA A 137 2.58 1.45 -15.40
C ALA A 137 3.83 1.62 -14.53
N ARG A 138 4.38 0.53 -13.98
CA ARG A 138 5.61 0.55 -13.18
C ARG A 138 6.80 1.07 -14.00
N LEU A 139 6.96 0.59 -15.24
CA LEU A 139 8.04 1.06 -16.11
C LEU A 139 7.87 2.55 -16.46
N ILE A 140 6.64 3.02 -16.69
CA ILE A 140 6.38 4.45 -16.89
C ILE A 140 6.84 5.28 -15.68
N GLU A 141 6.49 4.86 -14.46
CA GLU A 141 6.90 5.55 -13.24
C GLU A 141 8.42 5.57 -13.11
N ASP A 142 9.08 4.43 -13.30
CA ASP A 142 10.54 4.32 -13.21
C ASP A 142 11.28 5.21 -14.21
N LEU A 143 10.77 5.32 -15.44
CA LEU A 143 11.36 6.17 -16.47
C LEU A 143 11.16 7.67 -16.18
N HIS A 144 10.21 8.06 -15.33
CA HIS A 144 10.06 9.46 -14.88
C HIS A 144 10.99 9.82 -13.72
N LEU A 145 11.55 8.84 -13.02
CA LEU A 145 12.48 9.11 -11.92
C LEU A 145 13.74 9.79 -12.44
N SER A 146 14.33 10.66 -11.63
CA SER A 146 15.62 11.28 -11.94
C SER A 146 16.74 10.22 -12.01
N PRO A 147 17.81 10.48 -12.79
CA PRO A 147 18.97 9.58 -12.87
C PRO A 147 19.53 9.22 -11.49
N THR A 148 19.96 7.98 -11.31
CA THR A 148 20.62 7.55 -10.07
C THR A 148 22.05 8.07 -9.99
N ALA A 149 22.59 8.17 -8.77
CA ALA A 149 23.98 8.57 -8.57
C ALA A 149 24.97 7.65 -9.32
N ASP A 150 24.67 6.35 -9.41
CA ASP A 150 25.52 5.40 -10.12
C ASP A 150 25.46 5.57 -11.65
N GLN A 151 24.30 5.91 -12.20
CA GLN A 151 24.18 6.28 -13.62
C GLN A 151 25.03 7.52 -13.92
N ILE A 152 24.95 8.55 -13.08
CA ILE A 152 25.75 9.78 -13.24
C ILE A 152 27.26 9.49 -13.13
N LYS A 153 27.68 8.68 -12.15
CA LYS A 153 29.08 8.24 -12.02
C LYS A 153 29.56 7.50 -13.26
N ARG A 154 28.76 6.56 -13.77
CA ARG A 154 29.10 5.77 -14.96
C ARG A 154 29.23 6.65 -16.20
N LEU A 155 28.30 7.58 -16.40
CA LEU A 155 28.37 8.56 -17.49
C LEU A 155 29.61 9.45 -17.39
N THR A 156 29.96 9.88 -16.18
CA THR A 156 31.18 10.66 -15.94
C THR A 156 32.43 9.85 -16.31
N ALA A 157 32.47 8.56 -15.95
CA ALA A 157 33.57 7.66 -16.31
C ALA A 157 33.67 7.41 -17.83
N LEU A 158 32.55 7.46 -18.55
CA LEU A 158 32.48 7.40 -20.01
C LEU A 158 32.77 8.74 -20.70
N GLY A 159 33.15 9.79 -19.95
CA GLY A 159 33.52 11.09 -20.51
C GLY A 159 32.35 12.01 -20.86
N ALA A 160 31.14 11.75 -20.33
CA ALA A 160 30.01 12.66 -20.51
C ALA A 160 30.31 14.04 -19.91
N SER A 161 30.10 15.10 -20.68
CA SER A 161 30.34 16.47 -20.21
C SER A 161 29.33 16.89 -19.14
N GLY A 162 29.74 17.79 -18.24
CA GLY A 162 28.86 18.32 -17.19
C GLY A 162 27.56 18.93 -17.74
N ALA A 163 27.60 19.55 -18.92
CA ALA A 163 26.41 20.08 -19.59
C ALA A 163 25.45 18.96 -20.04
N ARG A 164 25.96 17.84 -20.57
CA ARG A 164 25.13 16.67 -20.92
C ARG A 164 24.51 16.05 -19.67
N LEU A 165 25.28 15.91 -18.59
CA LEU A 165 24.78 15.38 -17.31
C LEU A 165 23.67 16.25 -16.71
N ALA A 166 23.84 17.58 -16.72
CA ALA A 166 22.85 18.52 -16.20
C ALA A 166 21.54 18.55 -17.00
N ALA A 167 21.57 18.13 -18.27
CA ALA A 167 20.39 18.05 -19.13
C ALA A 167 19.54 16.78 -18.89
N LEU A 168 20.04 15.80 -18.12
CA LEU A 168 19.33 14.55 -17.87
C LEU A 168 18.18 14.76 -16.88
N LYS A 169 16.95 14.58 -17.35
CA LYS A 169 15.73 14.73 -16.54
C LYS A 169 15.17 13.42 -16.00
N SER A 170 15.66 12.29 -16.51
CA SER A 170 15.08 10.96 -16.30
C SER A 170 16.13 9.87 -16.33
N LYS A 171 15.92 8.77 -15.61
CA LYS A 171 16.71 7.54 -15.70
C LYS A 171 16.83 7.03 -17.14
N ALA A 172 15.73 7.08 -17.90
CA ALA A 172 15.69 6.67 -19.31
C ALA A 172 16.74 7.39 -20.16
N ALA A 173 16.77 8.73 -20.06
CA ALA A 173 17.75 9.56 -20.77
C ALA A 173 19.19 9.25 -20.34
N ALA A 174 19.42 8.91 -19.06
CA ALA A 174 20.74 8.54 -18.58
C ALA A 174 21.18 7.19 -19.15
N ASP A 175 20.31 6.18 -19.15
CA ASP A 175 20.61 4.85 -19.71
C ASP A 175 20.87 4.91 -21.22
N ALA A 176 20.07 5.66 -21.98
CA ALA A 176 20.27 5.85 -23.41
C ALA A 176 21.65 6.47 -23.73
N LEU A 177 22.07 7.45 -22.92
CA LEU A 177 23.39 8.08 -23.07
C LEU A 177 24.54 7.13 -22.68
N ILE A 178 24.34 6.26 -21.70
CA ILE A 178 25.32 5.22 -21.34
C ILE A 178 25.51 4.26 -22.51
N GLU A 179 24.42 3.78 -23.13
CA GLU A 179 24.50 2.88 -24.28
C GLU A 179 25.24 3.55 -25.46
N GLU A 180 24.89 4.80 -25.82
CA GLU A 180 25.55 5.59 -26.87
C GLU A 180 27.08 5.67 -26.66
N LEU A 181 27.52 5.99 -25.45
CA LEU A 181 28.94 6.18 -25.12
C LEU A 181 29.70 4.86 -24.93
N SER A 182 29.01 3.77 -24.59
CA SER A 182 29.63 2.45 -24.39
C SER A 182 29.74 1.61 -25.66
N GLY A 183 28.93 1.92 -26.68
CA GLY A 183 28.96 1.27 -28.00
C GLY A 183 29.85 1.97 -29.04
N SER A 184 30.46 3.10 -28.70
CA SER A 184 31.42 3.85 -29.53
C SER A 184 32.85 3.50 -29.17
#